data_AF-A0A348YLG7-F1
#
_entry.id   AF-A0A348YLG7-F1
#
_cell.length_a   1.000
_cell.length_b   1.000
_cell.length_c   1.000
_cell.angle_alpha   90.00
_cell.angle_beta   90.00
_cell.angle_gamma   90.00
#
_symmetry.space_group_name_H-M   'P 1'
#
loop_
_entity.id
_entity.type
_entity.pdbx_description
1 polymer ?
#
loop_
_entity_poly.entity_id
_entity_poly.type
_entity_poly.pdbx_seq_one_letter_code
_entity_poly.pdbx_strand_id
1 'polypeptide(L)'
;MIDSKLDSYILEKYFKSYNRDFQKLSESSIKHYCEAIKKISQILRSSNKVQDSLYEITDLNELDDIRQFLDKNQEYQELDERGHRMYSCGFKKYYEFATASGFEKIGINISDFDNITDEVDNSPVLITDTVSHYKRSTILKNQVMLSSHYLCEINKKHTTFTAKASNKQYMEGHHIIPIKYQKEFKANLDVYSNIICLCPICHRLLHYGIDSEKEPLLTTIYSSRKERLNHSGIVLTKDDFLDLTLRA
;
A
#
# COMPACT_ATOMS: atom_id res chain seq x y z
N MET A 1 5.39 -26.75 33.52
CA MET A 1 6.40 -25.72 33.17
C MET A 1 6.76 -25.91 31.71
N ILE A 2 6.10 -25.17 30.82
CA ILE A 2 6.58 -24.95 29.46
C ILE A 2 6.83 -23.45 29.44
N ASP A 3 8.08 -23.09 29.66
CA ASP A 3 8.61 -21.75 29.48
C ASP A 3 8.72 -21.55 27.97
N SER A 4 7.60 -21.17 27.34
CA SER A 4 7.58 -20.87 25.90
C SER A 4 8.27 -19.54 25.73
N LYS A 5 9.52 -19.60 25.25
CA LYS A 5 10.26 -18.48 24.66
C LYS A 5 9.27 -17.51 24.02
N LEU A 6 9.16 -16.33 24.62
CA LEU A 6 8.38 -15.23 24.09
C LEU A 6 9.08 -14.82 22.79
N ASP A 7 8.61 -15.34 21.66
CA ASP A 7 9.10 -14.91 20.35
C ASP A 7 8.88 -13.40 20.28
N SER A 8 9.97 -12.65 20.37
CA SER A 8 9.90 -11.20 20.41
C SER A 8 9.63 -10.72 19.00
N TYR A 9 8.40 -10.28 18.75
CA TYR A 9 7.99 -9.61 17.52
C TYR A 9 8.92 -8.43 17.23
N ILE A 10 9.32 -8.28 15.97
CA ILE A 10 10.18 -7.17 15.54
C ILE A 10 9.56 -5.80 15.88
N LEU A 11 8.23 -5.67 15.78
CA LEU A 11 7.51 -4.45 16.16
C LEU A 11 7.62 -4.14 17.67
N GLU A 12 7.73 -5.14 18.55
CA GLU A 12 7.99 -4.91 19.98
C GLU A 12 9.39 -4.30 20.18
N LYS A 13 10.39 -4.79 19.44
CA LYS A 13 11.77 -4.29 19.54
C LYS A 13 11.87 -2.85 19.04
N TYR A 14 11.29 -2.57 17.87
CA TYR A 14 11.25 -1.21 17.33
C TYR A 14 10.45 -0.27 18.23
N PHE A 15 9.33 -0.71 18.81
CA PHE A 15 8.56 0.10 19.76
C PHE A 15 9.40 0.48 21.00
N LYS A 16 10.16 -0.46 21.56
CA LYS A 16 11.04 -0.20 22.71
C LYS A 16 12.16 0.79 22.36
N SER A 17 12.87 0.56 21.26
CA SER A 17 13.93 1.48 20.79
C SER A 17 13.37 2.85 20.45
N TYR A 18 12.22 2.94 19.78
CA TYR A 18 11.56 4.22 19.50
C TYR A 18 11.33 5.03 20.78
N ASN A 19 10.78 4.40 21.82
CA ASN A 19 10.50 5.12 23.07
C ASN A 19 11.78 5.46 23.87
N ARG A 20 12.81 4.62 23.81
CA ARG A 20 14.09 4.84 24.49
C ARG A 20 14.91 5.92 23.80
N ASP A 21 15.17 5.72 22.52
CA ASP A 21 16.20 6.44 21.79
C ASP A 21 15.65 7.75 21.22
N PHE A 22 14.35 7.83 20.92
CA PHE A 22 13.73 9.04 20.35
C PHE A 22 12.86 9.79 21.35
N GLN A 23 11.92 9.09 22.01
CA GLN A 23 11.07 9.75 23.01
C GLN A 23 11.80 9.99 24.34
N LYS A 24 13.04 9.48 24.48
CA LYS A 24 13.89 9.61 25.68
C LYS A 24 13.17 9.20 26.97
N LEU A 25 12.28 8.21 26.88
CA LEU A 25 11.53 7.71 28.02
C LEU A 25 12.38 6.77 28.87
N SER A 26 12.04 6.71 30.17
CA SER A 26 12.70 5.80 31.10
C SER A 26 12.37 4.33 30.78
N GLU A 27 13.29 3.41 31.12
CA GLU A 27 13.04 1.96 31.02
C GLU A 27 11.78 1.52 31.77
N SER A 28 11.44 2.18 32.88
CA SER A 28 10.22 1.89 33.64
C SER A 28 8.97 2.24 32.83
N SER A 29 8.94 3.40 32.18
CA SER A 29 7.84 3.81 31.32
C SER A 29 7.65 2.84 30.16
N ILE A 30 8.75 2.46 29.50
CA ILE A 30 8.75 1.51 28.39
C ILE A 30 8.22 0.14 28.85
N LYS A 31 8.68 -0.33 30.02
CA LYS A 31 8.19 -1.57 30.63
C LYS A 31 6.68 -1.52 30.87
N HIS A 32 6.15 -0.44 31.43
CA HIS A 32 4.71 -0.29 31.66
C HIS A 32 3.90 -0.30 30.37
N TYR A 33 4.38 0.32 29.29
CA TYR A 33 3.70 0.24 27.99
C TYR A 33 3.72 -1.18 27.42
N CYS A 34 4.84 -1.89 27.55
CA CYS A 34 4.92 -3.29 27.11
C CYS A 34 3.99 -4.19 27.94
N GLU A 35 3.88 -3.97 29.25
CA GLU A 35 2.93 -4.67 30.13
C GLU A 35 1.48 -4.37 29.76
N ALA A 36 1.18 -3.11 29.42
CA ALA A 36 -0.13 -2.72 28.94
C ALA A 36 -0.50 -3.44 27.65
N ILE A 37 0.41 -3.48 26.67
CA ILE A 37 0.21 -4.18 25.40
C ILE A 37 0.01 -5.69 25.63
N LYS A 38 0.81 -6.32 26.50
CA LYS A 38 0.62 -7.73 26.88
C LYS A 38 -0.78 -7.99 27.44
N LYS A 39 -1.30 -7.08 28.26
CA LYS A 39 -2.65 -7.23 28.83
C LYS A 39 -3.74 -7.07 27.78
N ILE A 40 -3.57 -6.13 26.85
CA ILE A 40 -4.46 -5.94 25.70
C ILE A 40 -4.46 -7.19 24.81
N SER A 41 -3.28 -7.73 24.49
CA SER A 41 -3.15 -8.96 23.69
C SER A 41 -3.97 -10.12 24.29
N GLN A 42 -4.04 -10.25 25.62
CA GLN A 42 -4.86 -11.28 26.26
C GLN A 42 -6.37 -11.14 25.93
N ILE A 43 -6.90 -9.91 25.94
CA ILE A 43 -8.31 -9.63 25.59
C ILE A 43 -8.55 -9.85 24.10
N LEU A 44 -7.58 -9.47 23.26
CA LEU A 44 -7.70 -9.66 21.82
C LEU A 44 -7.69 -11.16 21.46
N ARG A 45 -6.88 -11.98 22.13
CA ARG A 45 -6.90 -13.44 21.98
C ARG A 45 -8.22 -14.08 22.41
N SER A 46 -8.76 -13.69 23.57
CA SER A 46 -10.07 -14.21 24.01
C SER A 46 -11.19 -13.86 23.04
N SER A 47 -11.03 -12.76 22.30
CA SER A 47 -11.95 -12.30 21.26
C SER A 47 -11.60 -12.77 19.84
N ASN A 48 -10.61 -13.66 19.69
CA ASN A 48 -10.08 -14.18 18.41
C ASN A 48 -9.72 -13.07 17.40
N LYS A 49 -9.20 -11.94 17.91
CA LYS A 49 -8.74 -10.79 17.12
C LYS A 49 -7.26 -10.85 16.77
N VAL A 50 -6.48 -11.54 17.59
CA VAL A 50 -5.07 -11.85 17.38
C VAL A 50 -4.83 -13.30 17.82
N GLN A 51 -3.82 -13.96 17.27
CA GLN A 51 -3.37 -15.30 17.64
C GLN A 51 -2.52 -15.25 18.90
N ASP A 52 -1.54 -14.34 18.98
CA ASP A 52 -0.67 -14.22 20.14
C ASP A 52 -0.61 -12.79 20.70
N SER A 53 -0.24 -11.81 19.88
CA SER A 53 0.11 -10.48 20.39
C SER A 53 -0.34 -9.35 19.48
N LEU A 54 -0.65 -8.18 20.04
CA LEU A 54 -0.88 -6.95 19.28
C LEU A 54 0.28 -6.62 18.32
N TYR A 55 1.50 -7.03 18.64
CA TYR A 55 2.68 -6.84 17.80
C TYR A 55 2.71 -7.70 16.53
N GLU A 56 1.77 -8.63 16.36
CA GLU A 56 1.63 -9.41 15.13
C GLU A 56 0.85 -8.65 14.04
N ILE A 57 0.12 -7.60 14.42
CA ILE A 57 -0.65 -6.77 13.49
C ILE A 57 0.32 -5.92 12.68
N THR A 58 0.30 -6.10 11.37
CA THR A 58 1.19 -5.43 10.42
C THR A 58 0.48 -4.44 9.50
N ASP A 59 -0.87 -4.47 9.46
CA ASP A 59 -1.70 -3.55 8.68
C ASP A 59 -2.31 -2.46 9.57
N LEU A 60 -2.28 -1.20 9.10
CA LEU A 60 -2.79 -0.07 9.87
C LEU A 60 -4.32 -0.03 9.94
N ASN A 61 -5.03 -0.58 8.95
CA ASN A 61 -6.50 -0.64 9.01
C ASN A 61 -6.93 -1.68 10.03
N GLU A 62 -6.26 -2.84 10.06
CA GLU A 62 -6.46 -3.84 11.11
C GLU A 62 -6.20 -3.25 12.50
N LEU A 63 -5.13 -2.45 12.66
CA LEU A 63 -4.86 -1.76 13.93
C LEU A 63 -5.96 -0.74 14.31
N ASP A 64 -6.54 -0.03 13.33
CA ASP A 64 -7.67 0.87 13.59
C ASP A 64 -8.95 0.09 13.94
N ASP A 65 -9.20 -1.05 13.31
CA ASP A 65 -10.29 -1.96 13.68
C ASP A 65 -10.15 -2.45 15.13
N ILE A 66 -8.92 -2.76 15.57
CA ILE A 66 -8.63 -3.09 16.97
C ILE A 66 -8.90 -1.89 17.89
N ARG A 67 -8.49 -0.69 17.51
CA ARG A 67 -8.78 0.53 18.28
C ARG A 67 -10.29 0.70 18.47
N GLN A 68 -11.07 0.61 17.40
CA GLN A 68 -12.53 0.71 17.43
C GLN A 68 -13.18 -0.43 18.25
N PHE A 69 -12.60 -1.63 18.20
CA PHE A 69 -13.05 -2.76 19.02
C PHE A 69 -12.84 -2.49 20.50
N LEU A 70 -11.64 -2.06 20.90
CA LEU A 70 -11.32 -1.75 22.30
C LEU A 70 -12.21 -0.62 22.85
N ASP A 71 -12.49 0.41 22.05
CA ASP A 71 -13.40 1.50 22.42
C ASP A 71 -14.82 1.02 22.78
N LYS A 72 -15.27 -0.09 22.19
CA LYS A 72 -16.61 -0.66 22.39
C LYS A 72 -16.63 -1.87 23.33
N ASN A 73 -15.47 -2.44 23.69
CA ASN A 73 -15.38 -3.66 24.46
C ASN A 73 -15.52 -3.38 25.96
N GLN A 74 -16.64 -3.80 26.56
CA GLN A 74 -16.95 -3.52 27.96
C GLN A 74 -15.90 -4.10 28.93
N GLU A 75 -15.42 -5.33 28.70
CA GLU A 75 -14.40 -5.96 29.54
C GLU A 75 -13.11 -5.14 29.58
N TYR A 76 -12.68 -4.63 28.43
CA TYR A 76 -11.54 -3.75 28.30
C TYR A 76 -11.77 -2.41 29.00
N GLN A 77 -12.93 -1.78 28.81
CA GLN A 77 -13.24 -0.49 29.45
C GLN A 77 -13.20 -0.60 30.98
N GLU A 78 -13.81 -1.64 31.56
CA GLU A 78 -13.80 -1.90 33.01
C GLU A 78 -12.39 -2.23 33.52
N LEU A 79 -11.58 -2.93 32.73
CA LEU A 79 -10.17 -3.17 33.05
C LEU A 79 -9.37 -1.85 33.04
N ASP A 80 -9.56 -1.01 32.03
CA ASP A 80 -8.85 0.26 31.88
C ASP A 80 -9.21 1.27 32.96
N GLU A 81 -10.46 1.29 33.41
CA GLU A 81 -10.87 2.10 34.56
C GLU A 81 -10.19 1.65 35.85
N ARG A 82 -10.19 0.35 36.14
CA ARG A 82 -9.48 -0.21 37.31
C ARG A 82 -7.97 0.01 37.25
N GLY A 83 -7.40 -0.02 36.05
CA GLY A 83 -6.00 0.27 35.78
C GLY A 83 -5.67 1.77 35.69
N HIS A 84 -6.59 2.66 36.04
CA HIS A 84 -6.39 4.12 35.96
C HIS A 84 -5.90 4.59 34.58
N ARG A 85 -6.51 4.05 33.51
CA ARG A 85 -6.21 4.36 32.10
C ARG A 85 -4.81 3.96 31.62
N MET A 86 -4.10 3.12 32.36
CA MET A 86 -2.75 2.70 31.98
C MET A 86 -2.73 1.87 30.68
N TYR A 87 -3.80 1.11 30.39
CA TYR A 87 -3.85 0.26 29.20
C TYR A 87 -4.12 1.08 27.95
N SER A 88 -5.07 2.00 27.99
CA SER A 88 -5.33 2.95 26.90
C SER A 88 -4.14 3.87 26.65
N CYS A 89 -3.43 4.30 27.70
CA CYS A 89 -2.16 5.03 27.54
C CYS A 89 -1.10 4.19 26.80
N GLY A 90 -0.94 2.92 27.18
CA GLY A 90 0.01 2.01 26.51
C GLY A 90 -0.35 1.74 25.06
N PHE A 91 -1.64 1.47 24.77
CA PHE A 91 -2.13 1.29 23.40
C PHE A 91 -1.91 2.54 22.56
N LYS A 92 -2.27 3.72 23.09
CA LYS A 92 -2.08 5.00 22.41
C LYS A 92 -0.62 5.20 22.03
N LYS A 93 0.32 4.88 22.92
CA LYS A 93 1.76 4.98 22.63
C LYS A 93 2.19 4.04 21.51
N TYR A 94 1.69 2.81 21.49
CA TYR A 94 1.94 1.90 20.38
C TYR A 94 1.32 2.38 19.07
N TYR A 95 0.09 2.89 19.12
CA TYR A 95 -0.61 3.43 17.97
C TYR A 95 0.11 4.64 17.37
N GLU A 96 0.61 5.55 18.22
CA GLU A 96 1.46 6.68 17.81
C GLU A 96 2.74 6.20 17.09
N PHE A 97 3.40 5.16 17.63
CA PHE A 97 4.55 4.53 16.98
C PHE A 97 4.18 3.91 15.63
N ALA A 98 3.13 3.09 15.57
CA ALA A 98 2.73 2.38 14.36
C ALA A 98 2.27 3.32 13.24
N THR A 99 1.56 4.39 13.59
CA THR A 99 1.09 5.41 12.62
C THR A 99 2.14 6.45 12.28
N ALA A 100 3.36 6.32 12.82
CA ALA A 100 4.43 7.31 12.70
C ALA A 100 3.99 8.73 13.11
N SER A 101 3.05 8.85 14.05
CA SER A 101 2.48 10.14 14.44
C SER A 101 3.56 11.00 15.13
N GLY A 102 3.85 12.17 14.56
CA GLY A 102 4.88 13.07 15.09
C GLY A 102 6.29 12.79 14.59
N PHE A 103 6.50 11.79 13.73
CA PHE A 103 7.81 11.50 13.13
C PHE A 103 8.36 12.72 12.35
N GLU A 104 7.48 13.49 11.73
CA GLU A 104 7.81 14.71 11.01
C GLU A 104 8.39 15.82 11.90
N LYS A 105 8.09 15.81 13.21
CA LYS A 105 8.58 16.81 14.18
C LYS A 105 9.85 16.36 14.88
N ILE A 106 10.12 15.06 14.91
CA ILE A 106 11.19 14.46 15.70
C ILE A 106 12.51 14.42 14.90
N GLY A 107 12.47 14.60 13.58
CA GLY A 107 13.69 14.57 12.74
C GLY A 107 14.40 13.21 12.84
N ILE A 108 13.61 12.14 12.90
CA ILE A 108 14.08 10.76 13.08
C ILE A 108 14.98 10.37 11.91
N ASN A 109 16.23 9.99 12.22
CA ASN A 109 17.05 9.30 11.26
C ASN A 109 16.73 7.80 11.34
N ILE A 110 16.12 7.26 10.28
CA ILE A 110 15.75 5.84 10.22
C ILE A 110 16.96 4.94 10.46
N SER A 111 18.17 5.39 10.11
CA SER A 111 19.41 4.61 10.31
C SER A 111 19.72 4.30 11.78
N ASP A 112 19.15 5.04 12.74
CA ASP A 112 19.37 4.75 14.16
C ASP A 112 18.73 3.42 14.57
N PHE A 113 17.76 2.92 13.80
CA PHE A 113 17.13 1.61 13.99
C PHE A 113 17.88 0.45 13.33
N ASP A 114 18.94 0.71 12.55
CA ASP A 114 19.66 -0.32 11.77
C ASP A 114 20.35 -1.37 12.66
N ASN A 115 20.62 -1.04 13.93
CA ASN A 115 21.27 -1.94 14.88
C ASN A 115 20.32 -2.92 15.56
N ILE A 116 19.01 -2.89 15.25
CA ILE A 116 18.04 -3.82 15.81
C ILE A 116 18.08 -5.10 14.99
N THR A 117 18.70 -6.13 15.55
CA THR A 117 18.79 -7.46 14.95
C THR A 117 17.69 -8.38 15.48
N ASP A 118 17.14 -9.18 14.58
CA ASP A 118 16.31 -10.32 14.94
C ASP A 118 17.20 -11.55 15.14
N GLU A 119 17.47 -11.89 16.41
CA GLU A 119 18.10 -13.18 16.78
C GLU A 119 17.13 -14.37 16.65
N VAL A 120 15.84 -14.10 16.36
CA VAL A 120 14.77 -15.10 16.18
C VAL A 120 14.39 -15.11 14.70
N ASP A 121 14.18 -16.30 14.13
CA ASP A 121 13.82 -16.53 12.73
C ASP A 121 12.44 -15.94 12.39
N ASN A 122 12.37 -14.61 12.27
CA ASN A 122 11.23 -13.85 11.74
C ASN A 122 11.36 -13.68 10.22
N SER A 123 11.82 -14.73 9.52
CA SER A 123 11.91 -14.68 8.06
C SER A 123 10.54 -14.30 7.46
N PRO A 124 10.49 -13.38 6.48
CA PRO A 124 9.23 -12.99 5.86
C PRO A 124 8.45 -14.23 5.41
N VAL A 125 7.21 -14.34 5.88
CA VAL A 125 6.35 -15.46 5.51
C VAL A 125 5.98 -15.30 4.03
N LEU A 126 6.28 -16.32 3.24
CA LEU A 126 5.85 -16.37 1.85
C LEU A 126 4.33 -16.59 1.81
N ILE A 127 3.58 -15.55 1.46
CA ILE A 127 2.14 -15.64 1.18
C ILE A 127 1.97 -15.88 -0.33
N THR A 128 1.09 -16.83 -0.69
CA THR A 128 0.76 -17.11 -2.09
C THR A 128 -0.72 -16.85 -2.34
N ASP A 129 -1.02 -15.76 -3.05
CA ASP A 129 -2.38 -15.43 -3.48
C ASP A 129 -2.60 -15.88 -4.92
N THR A 130 -3.68 -16.61 -5.18
CA THR A 130 -4.11 -16.92 -6.55
C THR A 130 -4.98 -15.80 -7.09
N VAL A 131 -4.42 -14.94 -7.95
CA VAL A 131 -5.17 -13.89 -8.64
C VAL A 131 -5.46 -14.28 -10.08
N SER A 132 -6.72 -14.21 -10.49
CA SER A 132 -7.12 -14.42 -11.89
C SER A 132 -6.89 -13.16 -12.73
N HIS A 133 -6.23 -13.29 -13.88
CA HIS A 133 -5.97 -12.17 -14.79
C HIS A 133 -6.25 -12.53 -16.25
N TYR A 134 -6.66 -11.54 -17.04
CA TYR A 134 -6.70 -11.67 -18.50
C TYR A 134 -5.29 -11.66 -19.07
N LYS A 135 -4.99 -12.60 -19.99
CA LYS A 135 -3.74 -12.65 -20.73
C LYS A 135 -3.61 -11.42 -21.63
N ARG A 136 -2.45 -10.77 -21.61
CA ARG A 136 -2.12 -9.59 -22.43
C ARG A 136 -1.04 -9.95 -23.45
N SER A 137 -1.12 -9.39 -24.64
CA SER A 137 -0.16 -9.59 -25.71
C SER A 137 1.07 -8.70 -25.50
N THR A 138 2.16 -9.32 -25.08
CA THR A 138 3.46 -8.66 -24.98
C THR A 138 3.95 -8.17 -26.35
N ILE A 139 3.55 -8.86 -27.43
CA ILE A 139 3.88 -8.48 -28.81
C ILE A 139 3.28 -7.12 -29.15
N LEU A 140 1.97 -6.93 -28.93
CA LEU A 140 1.29 -5.65 -29.22
C LEU A 140 1.87 -4.52 -28.37
N LYS A 141 2.08 -4.78 -27.07
CA LYS A 141 2.71 -3.80 -26.17
C LYS A 141 4.09 -3.38 -26.69
N ASN A 142 4.96 -4.34 -27.01
CA ASN A 142 6.30 -4.06 -27.52
C ASN A 142 6.28 -3.28 -28.84
N GLN A 143 5.36 -3.62 -29.76
CA GLN A 143 5.20 -2.91 -31.02
C GLN A 143 4.73 -1.46 -30.82
N VAL A 144 3.84 -1.20 -29.85
CA VAL A 144 3.50 0.19 -29.47
C VAL A 144 4.74 0.94 -28.97
N MET A 145 5.52 0.35 -28.05
CA MET A 145 6.74 0.98 -27.53
C MET A 145 7.75 1.33 -28.64
N LEU A 146 7.92 0.43 -29.61
CA LEU A 146 8.80 0.64 -30.75
C LEU A 146 8.27 1.75 -31.66
N SER A 147 6.97 1.73 -31.97
CA SER A 147 6.33 2.70 -32.85
C SER A 147 6.28 4.12 -32.27
N SER A 148 6.27 4.25 -30.94
CA SER A 148 6.36 5.54 -30.25
C SER A 148 7.80 6.03 -30.10
N HIS A 149 8.79 5.27 -30.60
CA HIS A 149 10.21 5.53 -30.42
C HIS A 149 10.64 5.63 -28.95
N TYR A 150 9.97 4.91 -28.06
CA TYR A 150 10.17 5.01 -26.61
C TYR A 150 10.04 6.45 -26.10
N LEU A 151 9.08 7.20 -26.65
CA LEU A 151 8.69 8.52 -26.17
C LEU A 151 7.31 8.44 -25.52
N CYS A 152 7.11 9.22 -24.45
CA CYS A 152 5.81 9.34 -23.81
C CYS A 152 4.81 10.03 -24.75
N GLU A 153 3.65 9.41 -24.94
CA GLU A 153 2.61 9.94 -25.83
C GLU A 153 1.81 11.10 -25.22
N ILE A 154 1.87 11.31 -23.90
CA ILE A 154 1.33 12.52 -23.24
C ILE A 154 2.25 13.72 -23.47
N ASN A 155 3.57 13.52 -23.34
CA ASN A 155 4.55 14.56 -23.55
C ASN A 155 5.87 13.96 -24.02
N LYS A 156 6.20 14.18 -25.29
CA LYS A 156 7.42 13.66 -25.93
C LYS A 156 8.72 14.23 -25.32
N LYS A 157 8.65 15.29 -24.52
CA LYS A 157 9.80 15.88 -23.82
C LYS A 157 10.15 15.16 -22.52
N HIS A 158 9.28 14.30 -21.99
CA HIS A 158 9.60 13.54 -20.78
C HIS A 158 10.81 12.64 -21.04
N THR A 159 11.78 12.70 -20.13
CA THR A 159 12.99 11.89 -20.12
C THR A 159 12.95 10.90 -18.95
N THR A 160 13.58 9.74 -19.12
CA THR A 160 13.75 8.72 -18.08
C THR A 160 15.13 8.08 -18.21
N PHE A 161 15.47 7.19 -17.29
CA PHE A 161 16.67 6.36 -17.39
C PHE A 161 16.64 5.43 -18.61
N THR A 162 17.82 4.95 -19.02
CA THR A 162 17.98 3.95 -20.08
C THR A 162 17.70 2.54 -19.56
N ALA A 163 16.74 1.85 -20.15
CA ALA A 163 16.38 0.49 -19.78
C ALA A 163 17.43 -0.52 -20.27
N LYS A 164 17.92 -1.38 -19.36
CA LYS A 164 18.91 -2.42 -19.69
C LYS A 164 18.45 -3.36 -20.81
N ALA A 165 17.17 -3.71 -20.82
CA ALA A 165 16.61 -4.70 -21.76
C ALA A 165 16.55 -4.18 -23.22
N SER A 166 16.27 -2.89 -23.42
CA SER A 166 16.10 -2.31 -24.76
C SER A 166 17.27 -1.41 -25.18
N ASN A 167 18.10 -0.98 -24.23
CA ASN A 167 19.08 0.10 -24.41
C ASN A 167 18.44 1.39 -24.98
N LYS A 168 17.18 1.62 -24.63
CA LYS A 168 16.38 2.81 -24.97
C LYS A 168 15.85 3.45 -23.70
N GLN A 169 15.23 4.61 -23.83
CA GLN A 169 14.53 5.25 -22.73
C GLN A 169 13.46 4.31 -22.13
N TYR A 170 13.42 4.20 -20.81
CA TYR A 170 12.44 3.39 -20.11
C TYR A 170 11.03 3.97 -20.23
N MET A 171 10.12 3.15 -20.75
CA MET A 171 8.72 3.52 -20.96
C MET A 171 7.84 2.31 -20.64
N GLU A 172 6.58 2.57 -20.30
CA GLU A 172 5.61 1.57 -19.89
C GLU A 172 4.41 1.60 -20.85
N GLY A 173 4.15 0.48 -21.52
CA GLY A 173 2.92 0.32 -22.30
C GLY A 173 1.74 0.08 -21.36
N HIS A 174 0.71 0.91 -21.48
CA HIS A 174 -0.47 0.97 -20.62
C HIS A 174 -1.73 0.75 -21.46
N HIS A 175 -2.67 -0.06 -20.96
CA HIS A 175 -4.00 -0.16 -21.54
C HIS A 175 -4.86 0.98 -21.01
N ILE A 176 -5.26 1.90 -21.89
CA ILE A 176 -5.98 3.12 -21.55
C ILE A 176 -7.30 2.78 -20.85
N ILE A 177 -8.13 1.94 -21.49
CA ILE A 177 -9.29 1.31 -20.87
C ILE A 177 -8.79 0.05 -20.17
N PRO A 178 -8.94 -0.06 -18.83
CA PRO A 178 -8.44 -1.21 -18.09
C PRO A 178 -9.03 -2.52 -18.59
N ILE A 179 -8.17 -3.51 -18.82
CA ILE A 179 -8.58 -4.85 -19.28
C ILE A 179 -9.52 -5.56 -18.27
N LYS A 180 -9.56 -5.14 -17.00
CA LYS A 180 -10.51 -5.68 -16.01
C LYS A 180 -11.97 -5.56 -16.50
N TYR A 181 -12.27 -4.58 -17.34
CA TYR A 181 -13.58 -4.37 -17.96
C TYR A 181 -13.82 -5.19 -19.23
N GLN A 182 -12.95 -6.12 -19.61
CA GLN A 182 -13.11 -6.91 -20.85
C GLN A 182 -14.49 -7.57 -20.99
N LYS A 183 -15.15 -7.95 -19.89
CA LYS A 183 -16.51 -8.53 -19.91
C LYS A 183 -17.60 -7.55 -20.35
N GLU A 184 -17.36 -6.25 -20.24
CA GLU A 184 -18.29 -5.19 -20.65
C GLU A 184 -18.18 -4.88 -22.15
N PHE A 185 -17.14 -5.40 -22.82
CA PHE A 185 -16.90 -5.16 -24.24
C PHE A 185 -16.98 -6.46 -25.06
N LYS A 186 -17.70 -6.41 -26.17
CA LYS A 186 -17.65 -7.47 -27.19
C LYS A 186 -16.32 -7.47 -27.96
N ALA A 187 -15.74 -6.29 -28.15
CA ALA A 187 -14.43 -6.13 -28.77
C ALA A 187 -13.30 -6.48 -27.77
N ASN A 188 -12.18 -6.98 -28.28
CA ASN A 188 -10.99 -7.21 -27.49
C ASN A 188 -10.38 -5.86 -27.05
N LEU A 189 -10.15 -5.68 -25.75
CA LEU A 189 -9.48 -4.50 -25.20
C LEU A 189 -7.97 -4.54 -25.35
N ASP A 190 -7.37 -5.71 -25.61
CA ASP A 190 -5.95 -5.86 -25.88
C ASP A 190 -5.63 -5.59 -27.36
N VAL A 191 -5.75 -4.32 -27.75
CA VAL A 191 -5.58 -3.82 -29.13
C VAL A 191 -4.74 -2.55 -29.15
N TYR A 192 -4.05 -2.29 -30.28
CA TYR A 192 -3.19 -1.11 -30.45
C TYR A 192 -3.86 0.23 -30.14
N SER A 193 -5.15 0.37 -30.45
CA SER A 193 -5.90 1.62 -30.19
C SER A 193 -6.02 1.90 -28.70
N ASN A 194 -6.09 0.85 -27.88
CA ASN A 194 -6.23 0.91 -26.43
C ASN A 194 -4.88 0.83 -25.70
N ILE A 195 -3.75 0.68 -26.39
CA ILE A 195 -2.42 0.69 -25.78
C ILE A 195 -1.73 2.03 -26.06
N ILE A 196 -1.14 2.60 -25.02
CA ILE A 196 -0.39 3.87 -25.06
C ILE A 196 0.99 3.70 -24.42
N CYS A 197 2.01 4.32 -24.99
CA CYS A 197 3.37 4.37 -24.44
C CYS A 197 3.52 5.56 -23.50
N LEU A 198 3.81 5.31 -22.22
CA LEU A 198 3.90 6.34 -21.19
C LEU A 198 5.24 6.30 -20.45
N CYS A 199 5.72 7.45 -19.99
CA CYS A 199 6.78 7.47 -18.97
C CYS A 199 6.21 6.97 -17.63
N PRO A 200 7.04 6.47 -16.69
CA PRO A 200 6.57 5.95 -15.42
C PRO A 200 5.79 6.99 -14.61
N ILE A 201 6.13 8.28 -14.71
CA ILE A 201 5.41 9.36 -14.01
C ILE A 201 3.98 9.50 -14.52
N CYS A 202 3.78 9.61 -15.84
CA CYS A 202 2.43 9.69 -16.42
C CYS A 202 1.63 8.41 -16.18
N HIS A 203 2.27 7.24 -16.27
CA HIS A 203 1.58 5.98 -16.03
C HIS A 203 1.13 5.85 -14.57
N ARG A 204 1.97 6.22 -13.60
CA ARG A 204 1.59 6.22 -12.19
C ARG A 204 0.54 7.27 -11.88
N LEU A 205 0.59 8.44 -12.51
CA LEU A 205 -0.45 9.47 -12.37
C LEU A 205 -1.83 8.94 -12.79
N LEU A 206 -1.92 8.21 -13.90
CA LEU A 206 -3.19 7.59 -14.34
C LEU A 206 -3.70 6.50 -13.40
N HIS A 207 -2.84 5.85 -12.62
CA HIS A 207 -3.27 4.86 -11.62
C HIS A 207 -3.60 5.48 -10.26
N TYR A 208 -2.69 6.29 -9.72
CA TYR A 208 -2.71 6.72 -8.32
C TYR A 208 -2.97 8.21 -8.10
N GLY A 209 -3.01 9.00 -9.18
CA GLY A 209 -3.33 10.42 -9.10
C GLY A 209 -4.75 10.67 -8.57
N ILE A 210 -4.96 11.87 -8.05
CA ILE A 210 -6.31 12.36 -7.78
C ILE A 210 -7.04 12.63 -9.11
N ASP A 211 -8.37 12.52 -9.09
CA ASP A 211 -9.18 12.60 -10.32
C ASP A 211 -9.00 13.93 -11.05
N SER A 212 -8.84 15.05 -10.33
CA SER A 212 -8.62 16.38 -10.91
C SER A 212 -7.31 16.51 -11.69
N GLU A 213 -6.29 15.68 -11.40
CA GLU A 213 -5.05 15.63 -12.17
C GLU A 213 -5.10 14.59 -13.31
N LYS A 214 -5.89 13.52 -13.13
CA LYS A 214 -6.10 12.48 -14.15
C LYS A 214 -6.94 13.00 -15.32
N GLU A 215 -8.03 13.70 -15.04
CA GLU A 215 -9.06 14.06 -16.02
C GLU A 215 -8.53 14.86 -17.22
N PRO A 216 -7.64 15.86 -17.07
CA PRO A 216 -7.08 16.59 -18.21
C PRO A 216 -6.26 15.69 -19.16
N LEU A 217 -5.48 14.75 -18.60
CA LEU A 217 -4.71 13.79 -19.38
C LEU A 217 -5.63 12.80 -20.10
N LEU A 218 -6.59 12.23 -19.37
CA LEU A 218 -7.57 11.28 -19.92
C LEU A 218 -8.42 11.92 -21.03
N THR A 219 -8.83 13.18 -20.86
CA THR A 219 -9.53 13.95 -21.89
C THR A 219 -8.68 14.11 -23.16
N THR A 220 -7.38 14.39 -23.01
CA THR A 220 -6.45 14.51 -24.14
C THR A 220 -6.26 13.17 -24.84
N ILE A 221 -6.10 12.09 -24.07
CA ILE A 221 -5.98 10.72 -24.58
C ILE A 221 -7.25 10.36 -25.37
N TYR A 222 -8.44 10.53 -24.79
CA TYR A 222 -9.71 10.22 -25.46
C TYR A 222 -9.82 10.96 -26.78
N SER A 223 -9.58 12.27 -26.77
CA SER A 223 -9.65 13.11 -27.99
C SER A 223 -8.72 12.60 -29.09
N SER A 224 -7.51 12.15 -28.72
CA SER A 224 -6.54 11.58 -29.68
C SER A 224 -6.85 10.15 -30.14
N ARG A 225 -7.62 9.38 -29.36
CA ARG A 225 -7.83 7.93 -29.57
C ARG A 225 -9.24 7.55 -29.97
N LYS A 226 -10.23 8.43 -29.82
CA LYS A 226 -11.66 8.17 -30.06
C LYS A 226 -11.91 7.43 -31.36
N GLU A 227 -11.42 7.96 -32.49
CA GLU A 227 -11.65 7.34 -33.79
C GLU A 227 -10.98 5.96 -33.89
N ARG A 228 -9.77 5.80 -33.36
CA ARG A 228 -9.07 4.50 -33.38
C ARG A 228 -9.74 3.47 -32.48
N LEU A 229 -10.31 3.88 -31.36
CA LEU A 229 -11.10 3.01 -30.47
C LEU A 229 -12.38 2.56 -31.19
N ASN A 230 -13.10 3.51 -31.80
CA ASN A 230 -14.32 3.24 -32.55
C ASN A 230 -14.07 2.22 -33.70
N HIS A 231 -13.02 2.42 -34.50
CA HIS A 231 -12.63 1.48 -35.56
C HIS A 231 -12.28 0.07 -35.05
N SER A 232 -11.81 -0.06 -33.81
CA SER A 232 -11.56 -1.36 -33.16
C SER A 232 -12.81 -1.98 -32.52
N GLY A 233 -13.99 -1.40 -32.75
CA GLY A 233 -15.26 -1.86 -32.16
C GLY A 233 -15.43 -1.47 -30.69
N ILE A 234 -14.60 -0.56 -30.18
CA ILE A 234 -14.66 -0.01 -28.82
C ILE A 234 -15.36 1.34 -28.92
N VAL A 235 -16.70 1.32 -28.92
CA VAL A 235 -17.55 2.51 -29.10
C VAL A 235 -18.04 2.99 -27.74
N LEU A 236 -17.65 4.20 -27.36
CA LEU A 236 -18.06 4.81 -26.10
C LEU A 236 -17.97 6.34 -26.16
N THR A 237 -18.77 7.01 -25.34
CA THR A 237 -18.73 8.47 -25.18
C THR A 237 -17.51 8.91 -24.38
N LYS A 238 -17.25 10.22 -24.30
CA LYS A 238 -16.18 10.76 -23.45
C LYS A 238 -16.46 10.45 -21.98
N ASP A 239 -17.71 10.55 -21.57
CA ASP A 239 -18.11 10.36 -20.17
C ASP A 239 -17.98 8.89 -19.77
N ASP A 240 -18.40 7.96 -20.63
CA ASP A 240 -18.17 6.51 -20.43
C ASP A 240 -16.67 6.19 -20.29
N PHE A 241 -15.83 6.86 -21.09
CA PHE A 241 -14.38 6.67 -21.07
C PHE A 241 -13.81 7.12 -19.72
N LEU A 242 -14.20 8.31 -19.27
CA LEU A 242 -13.75 8.87 -18.00
C LEU A 242 -14.22 8.02 -16.83
N ASP A 243 -15.47 7.56 -16.83
CA ASP A 243 -16.00 6.69 -15.79
C ASP A 243 -15.18 5.38 -15.66
N LEU A 244 -14.88 4.72 -16.78
CA LEU A 244 -14.07 3.50 -16.76
C LEU A 244 -12.62 3.76 -16.29
N THR A 245 -12.04 4.88 -16.69
CA THR A 245 -10.60 5.16 -16.49
C THR A 245 -10.28 5.84 -15.16
N LEU A 246 -11.22 6.57 -14.55
CA LEU A 246 -11.05 7.13 -13.20
C LEU A 246 -11.25 6.07 -12.12
N ARG A 247 -12.12 5.07 -12.36
CA ARG A 247 -12.29 3.87 -11.50
C ARG A 247 -11.15 2.84 -11.61
N ALA A 248 -10.11 3.13 -12.38
CA ALA A 248 -9.08 2.18 -12.80
C ALA A 248 -8.13 1.75 -11.67
#